data_AF-B4H472-F1
#
_entry.id   AF-B4H472-F1
#
_cell.length_a   1.000
_cell.length_b   1.000
_cell.length_c   1.000
_cell.angle_alpha   90.00
_cell.angle_beta   90.00
_cell.angle_gamma   90.00
#
_symmetry.space_group_name_H-M   'P 1'
#
loop_
_entity.id
_entity.type
_entity.pdbx_description
1 polymer ?
#
loop_
_entity_poly.entity_id
_entity_poly.type
_entity_poly.pdbx_seq_one_letter_code
_entity_poly.pdbx_strand_id
1 'polypeptide(L)'
;MASKVSRDTLYEGVSGILENSLKKKRGFLETVELQIGLKNYDPQKDKRFSGTVKLKHIPRPKMKVCILGDQQHCDEAKANGVEFMDAEALKKLNKNKKLVKKLAKSYDAFLASESLIKQIPRLLGPGLNKAGKFPALLSHQESMIGRSRRSSPP
;
A
#
# COMPACT_ATOMS: atom_id res chain seq x y z
N MET A 1 20.59 -11.22 26.74
CA MET A 1 20.48 -9.92 26.04
C MET A 1 19.13 -9.86 25.36
N ALA A 2 18.26 -8.91 25.74
CA ALA A 2 16.86 -8.91 25.34
C ALA A 2 16.71 -8.61 23.85
N SER A 3 16.19 -9.58 23.09
CA SER A 3 15.90 -9.52 21.65
C SER A 3 14.71 -8.61 21.30
N LYS A 4 14.35 -7.67 22.17
CA LYS A 4 13.18 -6.81 22.05
C LYS A 4 13.56 -5.37 22.38
N VAL A 5 13.26 -4.45 21.47
CA VAL A 5 13.36 -3.01 21.73
C VAL A 5 12.39 -2.71 22.89
N SER A 6 12.88 -2.05 23.94
CA SER A 6 12.02 -1.65 25.07
C SER A 6 11.06 -0.55 24.62
N ARG A 7 9.87 -0.51 25.23
CA ARG A 7 8.88 0.53 24.94
C ARG A 7 9.43 1.90 25.33
N ASP A 8 10.18 1.98 26.41
CA ASP A 8 10.71 3.23 26.95
C ASP A 8 11.69 3.90 25.97
N THR A 9 12.63 3.12 25.40
CA THR A 9 13.56 3.65 24.41
C THR A 9 12.85 4.12 23.14
N LEU A 10 11.73 3.50 22.76
CA LEU A 10 10.91 3.98 21.63
C LEU A 10 10.22 5.32 21.96
N TYR A 11 9.62 5.45 23.15
CA TYR A 11 8.96 6.68 23.55
C TYR A 11 9.94 7.85 23.72
N GLU A 12 11.13 7.59 24.27
CA GLU A 12 12.20 8.57 24.37
C GLU A 12 12.67 9.03 22.99
N GLY A 13 12.88 8.08 22.06
CA GLY A 13 13.28 8.39 20.69
C GLY A 13 12.25 9.25 19.95
N VAL A 14 10.96 8.92 20.06
CA VAL A 14 9.88 9.70 19.45
C VAL A 14 9.79 11.11 20.05
N SER A 15 9.92 11.22 21.37
CA SER A 15 9.88 12.51 22.07
C SER A 15 11.06 13.40 21.66
N GLY A 16 12.26 12.84 21.55
CA GLY A 16 13.44 13.56 21.07
C GLY A 16 13.31 14.06 19.63
N ILE A 17 12.71 13.27 18.73
CA ILE A 17 12.43 13.71 17.35
C ILE A 17 11.46 14.90 17.36
N LEU A 18 10.40 14.82 18.16
CA LEU A 18 9.37 15.86 18.24
C LEU A 18 9.95 17.17 18.80
N GLU A 19 10.76 17.10 19.85
CA GLU A 19 11.43 18.27 20.40
C GLU A 19 12.38 18.94 19.41
N ASN A 20 13.15 18.16 18.66
CA ASN A 20 14.08 18.69 17.66
C ASN A 20 13.35 19.38 16.50
N SER A 21 12.20 18.83 16.09
CA SER A 21 11.32 19.44 15.09
C SER A 21 10.76 20.80 15.56
N LEU A 22 10.34 20.88 16.83
CA LEU A 22 9.82 22.12 17.43
C LEU A 22 10.91 23.17 17.66
N LYS A 23 12.07 22.77 18.16
CA LYS A 23 13.21 23.66 18.44
C LYS A 23 13.80 24.27 17.15
N LYS A 24 13.79 23.51 16.05
CA LYS A 24 14.38 23.94 14.77
C LYS A 24 13.37 23.84 13.63
N LYS A 25 12.32 24.67 13.72
CA LYS A 25 11.21 24.69 12.77
C LYS A 25 11.70 24.90 11.35
N ARG A 26 11.55 23.87 10.52
CA ARG A 26 11.82 23.93 9.07
C ARG A 26 10.57 24.42 8.36
N GLY A 27 10.71 25.29 7.37
CA GLY A 27 9.59 25.89 6.62
C GLY A 27 8.86 24.93 5.67
N PHE A 28 9.03 23.61 5.82
CA PHE A 28 8.43 22.58 4.99
C PHE A 28 7.94 21.42 5.87
N LEU A 29 7.05 20.59 5.31
CA LEU A 29 6.51 19.43 6.02
C LEU A 29 7.57 18.33 6.13
N GLU A 30 7.98 18.02 7.36
CA GLU A 30 9.01 17.03 7.63
C GLU A 30 8.50 15.61 7.37
N THR A 31 9.33 14.77 6.74
CA THR A 31 9.06 13.35 6.53
C THR A 31 9.91 12.54 7.47
N VAL A 32 9.29 11.59 8.20
CA VAL A 32 9.98 10.66 9.08
C VAL A 32 10.05 9.29 8.40
N GLU A 33 11.25 8.72 8.33
CA GLU A 33 11.46 7.35 7.86
C GLU A 33 11.66 6.40 9.04
N LEU A 34 11.02 5.23 8.98
CA LEU A 34 11.14 4.17 9.97
C LEU A 34 11.98 3.03 9.38
N GLN A 35 13.15 2.78 9.97
CA GLN A 35 13.99 1.64 9.62
C GLN A 35 13.93 0.57 10.72
N ILE A 36 13.72 -0.68 10.32
CA ILE A 36 13.64 -1.82 11.24
C ILE A 36 14.82 -2.74 10.93
N GLY A 37 15.76 -2.85 11.86
CA GLY A 37 16.85 -3.82 11.79
C GLY A 37 16.49 -5.10 12.53
N LEU A 38 16.39 -6.22 11.82
CA LEU A 38 16.20 -7.55 12.43
C LEU A 38 17.57 -8.19 12.68
N LYS A 39 17.91 -8.48 13.93
CA LYS A 39 19.12 -9.24 14.29
C LYS A 39 18.83 -10.74 14.18
N ASN A 40 19.80 -11.51 13.68
CA ASN A 40 19.72 -12.97 13.53
C ASN A 40 18.61 -13.48 12.58
N TYR A 41 18.21 -12.68 11.60
CA TYR A 41 17.26 -13.13 10.57
C TYR A 41 18.02 -13.82 9.43
N ASP A 42 17.73 -15.10 9.21
CA ASP A 42 18.28 -15.86 8.07
C ASP A 42 17.20 -16.00 6.99
N PRO A 43 17.30 -15.28 5.85
CA PRO A 43 16.28 -15.31 4.81
C PRO A 43 16.14 -16.67 4.09
N GLN A 44 17.06 -17.62 4.32
CA GLN A 44 16.98 -18.98 3.77
C GLN A 44 16.24 -19.95 4.69
N LYS A 45 16.35 -19.76 6.02
CA LYS A 45 15.70 -20.62 7.03
C LYS A 45 14.36 -20.07 7.49
N ASP A 46 14.22 -18.75 7.57
CA ASP A 46 13.01 -18.10 8.05
C ASP A 46 12.12 -17.64 6.89
N LYS A 47 10.81 -17.85 7.04
CA LYS A 47 9.81 -17.38 6.08
C LYS A 47 9.86 -15.85 6.00
N ARG A 48 9.75 -15.29 4.79
CA ARG A 48 9.67 -13.82 4.60
C ARG A 48 8.50 -13.25 5.40
N PHE A 49 8.80 -12.42 6.40
CA PHE A 49 7.79 -11.72 7.17
C PHE A 49 7.19 -10.59 6.32
N SER A 50 5.90 -10.68 6.01
CA SER A 50 5.13 -9.56 5.47
C SER A 50 4.01 -9.26 6.45
N GLY A 51 4.17 -8.17 7.19
CA GLY A 51 3.18 -7.66 8.14
C GLY A 51 2.59 -6.36 7.63
N THR A 52 1.27 -6.21 7.72
CA THR A 52 0.60 -4.92 7.47
C THR A 52 0.13 -4.37 8.82
N VAL A 53 0.57 -3.15 9.15
CA VAL A 53 0.17 -2.48 10.39
C VAL A 53 -0.71 -1.29 10.02
N LYS A 54 -1.87 -1.17 10.68
CA LYS A 54 -2.74 0.00 10.53
C LYS A 54 -2.22 1.12 11.42
N LEU A 55 -1.85 2.24 10.80
CA LEU A 55 -1.49 3.46 11.53
C LEU A 55 -2.75 4.24 11.89
N LYS A 56 -2.77 4.84 13.09
CA LYS A 56 -3.88 5.69 13.54
C LYS A 56 -3.94 7.02 12.78
N HIS A 57 -2.78 7.55 12.40
CA HIS A 57 -2.66 8.79 11.64
C HIS A 57 -2.31 8.49 10.19
N ILE A 58 -2.87 9.27 9.25
CA ILE A 58 -2.65 9.11 7.82
C ILE A 58 -1.20 9.53 7.49
N PRO A 59 -0.35 8.62 6.99
CA PRO A 59 1.06 8.93 6.70
C PRO A 59 1.24 9.65 5.35
N ARG A 60 0.29 9.49 4.41
CA ARG A 60 0.28 10.16 3.10
C ARG A 60 -1.14 10.63 2.77
N PRO A 61 -1.44 11.95 2.83
CA PRO A 61 -2.79 12.49 2.66
C PRO A 61 -3.41 12.27 1.27
N LYS A 62 -2.59 11.95 0.25
CA LYS A 62 -3.01 11.82 -1.15
C LYS A 62 -2.63 10.46 -1.75
N MET A 63 -2.75 9.35 -1.02
CA MET A 63 -2.53 8.06 -1.66
C MET A 63 -3.69 7.76 -2.61
N LYS A 64 -3.36 7.51 -3.88
CA LYS A 64 -4.35 7.11 -4.88
C LYS A 64 -4.42 5.60 -4.95
N VAL A 65 -5.61 5.05 -4.70
CA VAL A 65 -5.87 3.62 -4.80
C VAL A 65 -6.77 3.34 -5.99
N CYS A 66 -6.36 2.36 -6.78
CA CYS A 66 -7.16 1.85 -7.89
C CYS A 66 -7.69 0.45 -7.57
N ILE A 67 -8.98 0.26 -7.81
CA ILE A 67 -9.67 -1.02 -7.61
C ILE A 67 -9.75 -1.75 -8.95
N LEU A 68 -9.34 -3.01 -8.95
CA LEU A 68 -9.37 -3.92 -10.10
C LEU A 68 -10.39 -5.01 -9.80
N GLY A 69 -11.59 -4.88 -10.37
CA GLY A 69 -12.75 -5.62 -9.90
C GLY A 69 -13.67 -6.12 -11.01
N ASP A 70 -14.55 -7.04 -10.62
CA ASP A 70 -15.74 -7.39 -11.40
C ASP A 70 -16.82 -6.30 -11.22
N GLN A 71 -17.94 -6.44 -11.93
CA GLN A 71 -19.03 -5.45 -11.95
C GLN A 71 -19.45 -4.98 -10.54
N GLN A 72 -19.62 -5.91 -9.60
CA GLN A 72 -20.01 -5.60 -8.21
C GLN A 72 -19.03 -4.65 -7.51
N HIS A 73 -17.72 -4.93 -7.63
CA HIS A 73 -16.67 -4.09 -7.06
C HIS A 73 -16.55 -2.75 -7.77
N CYS A 74 -16.85 -2.70 -9.07
CA CYS A 74 -16.90 -1.45 -9.83
C CYS A 74 -18.07 -0.57 -9.38
N ASP A 75 -19.24 -1.15 -9.14
CA ASP A 75 -20.42 -0.43 -8.64
C ASP A 75 -20.19 0.12 -7.23
N GLU A 76 -19.61 -0.69 -6.34
CA GLU A 76 -19.20 -0.24 -5.00
C GLU A 76 -18.12 0.85 -5.05
N ALA A 77 -17.10 0.69 -5.90
CA ALA A 77 -16.06 1.70 -6.06
C ALA A 77 -16.62 3.02 -6.58
N LYS A 78 -17.54 2.95 -7.54
CA LYS A 78 -18.22 4.12 -8.11
C LYS A 78 -19.09 4.83 -7.08
N ALA A 79 -19.83 4.08 -6.27
CA ALA A 79 -20.62 4.64 -5.16
C ALA A 79 -19.74 5.34 -4.11
N ASN A 80 -18.52 4.86 -3.91
CA ASN A 80 -17.55 5.42 -2.97
C ASN A 80 -16.59 6.45 -3.60
N GLY A 81 -16.74 6.76 -4.90
CA GLY A 81 -15.87 7.71 -5.61
C GLY A 81 -14.41 7.26 -5.76
N VAL A 82 -14.12 5.95 -5.71
CA VAL A 82 -12.77 5.40 -5.89
C VAL A 82 -12.55 5.02 -7.35
N GLU A 83 -11.36 5.31 -7.89
CA GLU A 83 -11.01 4.94 -9.27
C GLU A 83 -10.99 3.41 -9.42
N PHE A 84 -11.73 2.90 -10.40
CA PHE A 84 -11.86 1.47 -10.67
C PHE A 84 -11.51 1.14 -12.12
N MET A 85 -11.12 -0.12 -12.36
CA MET A 85 -10.95 -0.69 -13.68
C MET A 85 -11.51 -2.11 -13.71
N ASP A 86 -12.13 -2.42 -14.84
CA ASP A 86 -12.71 -3.72 -15.13
C ASP A 86 -11.70 -4.69 -15.76
N ALA A 87 -12.09 -5.96 -15.83
CA ALA A 87 -11.30 -7.02 -16.45
C ALA A 87 -11.02 -6.77 -17.95
N GLU A 88 -11.93 -6.07 -18.64
CA GLU A 88 -11.81 -5.78 -20.07
C GLU A 88 -10.78 -4.68 -20.35
N ALA A 89 -10.77 -3.60 -19.57
CA ALA A 89 -9.73 -2.57 -19.67
C ALA A 89 -8.35 -3.15 -19.35
N LEU A 90 -8.27 -4.04 -18.35
CA LEU A 90 -7.02 -4.75 -18.02
C LEU A 90 -6.50 -5.60 -19.18
N LYS A 91 -7.37 -6.32 -19.88
CA LYS A 91 -7.01 -7.09 -21.09
C LYS A 91 -6.53 -6.19 -22.23
N LYS A 92 -7.15 -5.02 -22.43
CA LYS A 92 -6.71 -4.02 -23.43
C LYS A 92 -5.33 -3.44 -23.07
N LEU A 93 -5.03 -3.27 -21.78
CA LEU A 93 -3.77 -2.73 -21.29
C LEU A 93 -2.59 -3.71 -21.36
N ASN A 94 -2.84 -5.03 -21.40
CA ASN A 94 -1.79 -6.05 -21.53
C ASN A 94 -0.90 -5.83 -22.77
N LYS A 95 -1.51 -5.38 -23.87
CA LYS A 95 -0.79 -5.18 -25.13
C LYS A 95 0.25 -4.04 -25.07
N ASN A 96 0.15 -3.13 -24.09
CA ASN A 96 0.98 -1.92 -24.02
C ASN A 96 1.73 -1.77 -22.69
N LYS A 97 2.96 -2.30 -22.63
CA LYS A 97 3.89 -2.14 -21.48
C LYS A 97 4.10 -0.69 -21.04
N LYS A 98 4.02 0.29 -21.95
CA LYS A 98 4.17 1.73 -21.64
C LYS A 98 3.01 2.26 -20.79
N LEU A 99 1.78 1.86 -21.12
CA LEU A 99 0.59 2.29 -20.38
C LEU A 99 0.55 1.65 -19.00
N VAL A 100 0.91 0.37 -18.88
CA VAL A 100 1.03 -0.31 -17.58
C VAL A 100 2.07 0.38 -16.68
N LYS A 101 3.22 0.81 -17.23
CA LYS A 101 4.21 1.61 -16.46
C LYS A 101 3.68 2.98 -16.05
N LYS A 102 2.88 3.64 -16.89
CA LYS A 102 2.26 4.95 -16.57
C LYS A 102 1.24 4.80 -15.44
N LEU A 103 0.42 3.75 -15.51
CA LEU A 103 -0.60 3.40 -14.53
C LEU A 103 0.03 3.03 -13.18
N ALA A 104 1.10 2.23 -13.20
CA ALA A 104 1.88 1.93 -11.99
C ALA A 104 2.52 3.17 -11.35
N LYS A 105 2.75 4.25 -12.10
CA LYS A 105 3.26 5.52 -11.56
C LYS A 105 2.15 6.45 -11.05
N SER A 106 0.94 6.38 -11.62
CA SER A 106 -0.16 7.28 -11.24
C SER A 106 -0.86 6.88 -9.95
N TYR A 107 -0.82 5.60 -9.58
CA TYR A 107 -1.45 5.06 -8.37
C TYR A 107 -0.42 4.52 -7.40
N ASP A 108 -0.68 4.66 -6.10
CA ASP A 108 0.21 4.20 -5.04
C ASP A 108 -0.05 2.73 -4.68
N ALA A 109 -1.33 2.33 -4.65
CA ALA A 109 -1.75 0.97 -4.34
C ALA A 109 -2.86 0.49 -5.27
N PHE A 110 -2.93 -0.84 -5.42
CA PHE A 110 -3.97 -1.52 -6.16
C PHE A 110 -4.68 -2.51 -5.24
N LEU A 111 -5.99 -2.61 -5.38
CA LEU A 111 -6.81 -3.66 -4.77
C LEU A 111 -7.41 -4.50 -5.89
N ALA A 112 -7.43 -5.82 -5.74
CA ALA A 112 -7.99 -6.72 -6.75
C ALA A 112 -8.95 -7.71 -6.14
N SER A 113 -10.08 -7.94 -6.83
CA SER A 113 -11.01 -9.03 -6.51
C SER A 113 -10.33 -10.40 -6.63
N GLU A 114 -10.76 -11.36 -5.82
CA GLU A 114 -10.28 -12.75 -5.85
C GLU A 114 -10.34 -13.39 -7.24
N SER A 115 -11.36 -13.03 -8.04
CA SER A 115 -11.55 -13.49 -9.41
C SER A 115 -10.40 -13.07 -10.34
N LEU A 116 -9.88 -11.87 -10.12
CA LEU A 116 -8.92 -11.21 -11.01
C LEU A 116 -7.48 -11.33 -10.52
N ILE A 117 -7.24 -11.46 -9.21
CA ILE A 117 -5.88 -11.49 -8.65
C ILE A 117 -5.01 -12.61 -9.24
N LYS A 118 -5.61 -13.75 -9.58
CA LYS A 118 -4.93 -14.90 -10.23
C LYS A 118 -4.55 -14.60 -11.69
N GLN A 119 -5.32 -13.76 -12.37
CA GLN A 119 -5.11 -13.41 -13.78
C GLN A 119 -4.17 -12.21 -13.95
N ILE A 120 -4.04 -11.36 -12.93
CA ILE A 120 -3.23 -10.14 -12.95
C ILE A 120 -1.76 -10.37 -13.37
N PRO A 121 -1.03 -11.38 -12.87
CA PRO A 121 0.34 -11.62 -13.33
C PRO A 121 0.44 -11.88 -14.85
N ARG A 122 -0.56 -12.53 -15.43
CA ARG A 122 -0.63 -12.84 -16.86
C ARG A 122 -1.13 -11.66 -17.70
N LEU A 123 -2.05 -10.85 -17.15
CA LEU A 123 -2.68 -9.72 -17.84
C LEU A 123 -1.87 -8.43 -17.76
N LEU A 124 -1.16 -8.17 -16.67
CA LEU A 124 -0.38 -6.94 -16.48
C LEU A 124 1.13 -7.18 -16.58
N GLY A 125 1.53 -8.45 -16.70
CA GLY A 125 2.92 -8.87 -16.78
C GLY A 125 3.73 -8.47 -15.54
N PRO A 126 5.07 -8.50 -15.60
CA PRO A 126 5.92 -8.17 -14.46
C PRO A 126 5.93 -6.66 -14.11
N GLY A 127 5.20 -5.81 -14.85
CA GLY A 127 5.26 -4.35 -14.72
C GLY A 127 4.85 -3.83 -13.34
N LEU A 128 3.76 -4.35 -12.78
CA LEU A 128 3.29 -3.99 -11.44
C LEU A 128 4.11 -4.64 -10.33
N ASN A 129 4.52 -5.89 -10.52
CA ASN A 129 5.34 -6.60 -9.54
C ASN A 129 6.73 -5.97 -9.39
N LYS A 130 7.36 -5.57 -10.50
CA LYS A 130 8.65 -4.87 -10.50
C LYS A 130 8.55 -3.47 -9.88
N ALA A 131 7.37 -2.85 -9.91
CA ALA A 131 7.11 -1.58 -9.23
C ALA A 131 6.82 -1.74 -7.73
N GLY A 132 6.74 -2.98 -7.20
CA GLY A 132 6.37 -3.25 -5.82
C GLY A 132 4.90 -2.98 -5.49
N LYS A 133 4.05 -2.80 -6.52
CA LYS A 133 2.64 -2.42 -6.39
C LYS A 133 1.72 -3.58 -6.77
N PHE A 134 2.05 -4.77 -6.32
CA PHE A 134 1.19 -5.92 -6.59
C PHE A 134 -0.16 -5.73 -5.86
N PRO A 135 -1.30 -5.97 -6.53
CA PRO A 135 -2.60 -5.72 -5.91
C PRO A 135 -2.84 -6.59 -4.68
N ALA A 136 -3.45 -5.99 -3.65
CA ALA A 136 -3.87 -6.73 -2.46
C ALA A 136 -5.28 -7.34 -2.65
N LEU A 137 -5.55 -8.43 -1.94
CA LEU A 137 -6.61 -9.41 -2.22
C LEU A 137 -8.07 -8.97 -2.16
N LEU A 138 -8.56 -7.79 -1.82
CA LEU A 138 -10.01 -7.49 -1.69
C LEU A 138 -11.08 -8.65 -1.84
N SER A 139 -11.46 -9.26 -0.71
CA SER A 139 -12.55 -10.24 -0.68
C SER A 139 -13.91 -9.54 -0.64
N HIS A 140 -14.96 -10.16 -1.18
CA HIS A 140 -16.34 -9.63 -1.17
C HIS A 140 -16.94 -9.57 0.25
N GLN A 141 -16.35 -10.28 1.21
CA GLN A 141 -16.77 -10.25 2.62
C GLN A 141 -16.13 -9.09 3.41
N GLU A 142 -15.03 -8.51 2.92
CA GLU A 142 -14.38 -7.37 3.56
C GLU A 142 -14.89 -6.07 2.95
N SER A 143 -15.41 -5.16 3.78
CA SER A 143 -15.83 -3.83 3.32
C SER A 143 -14.69 -3.13 2.57
N MET A 144 -14.95 -2.82 1.29
CA MET A 144 -14.13 -1.98 0.40
C MET A 144 -13.55 -0.76 1.11
N ILE A 145 -14.40 -0.11 1.91
CA ILE A 145 -14.12 1.09 2.67
C ILE A 145 -13.05 0.84 3.74
N GLY A 146 -13.08 -0.29 4.44
CA GLY A 146 -12.08 -0.64 5.45
C GLY A 146 -10.68 -0.93 4.88
N ARG A 147 -10.58 -1.15 3.56
CA ARG A 147 -9.32 -1.39 2.84
C ARG A 147 -8.87 -0.19 2.02
N SER A 148 -9.78 0.59 1.43
CA SER A 148 -9.48 1.84 0.71
C SER A 148 -9.29 3.06 1.62
N ARG A 149 -10.04 3.20 2.73
CA ARG A 149 -9.80 4.25 3.76
C ARG A 149 -8.52 4.06 4.54
N ARG A 150 -7.79 2.95 4.37
CA ARG A 150 -6.40 2.85 4.85
C ARG A 150 -5.46 3.84 4.13
N SER A 151 -5.97 4.52 3.09
CA SER A 151 -5.17 5.31 2.13
C SER A 151 -5.80 6.62 1.66
N SER A 152 -7.08 6.92 1.89
CA SER A 152 -7.69 8.20 1.49
C SER A 152 -8.70 8.73 2.52
N PRO A 153 -8.77 10.05 2.76
CA PRO A 153 -9.62 10.65 3.79
C PRO A 153 -11.11 10.62 3.40
N PRO A 154 -12.02 10.86 4.38
CA PRO A 154 -13.41 11.24 4.10
C PRO A 154 -13.52 12.55 3.32
#